data_AF-Q5BXV6-F1
#
_entry.id   AF-Q5BXV6-F1
#
_cell.length_a   1.000
_cell.length_b   1.000
_cell.length_c   1.000
_cell.angle_alpha   90.00
_cell.angle_beta   90.00
_cell.angle_gamma   90.00
#
_symmetry.space_group_name_H-M   'P 1'
#
loop_
_entity.id
_entity.type
_entity.pdbx_description
1 polymer ?
#
loop_
_entity_poly.entity_id
_entity_poly.type
_entity_poly.pdbx_seq_one_letter_code
_entity_poly.pdbx_strand_id
1 'polypeptide(L)'
;ALPRVPIVSDHALILTIGHHQNWIACPEYVRSEIEEYKSRLKRMYAAQGKVMVTFERNLKTQHYQLQVVPVPFSVAAEVKQVFLELSANADFSPCELKPVPRRTELDEVCRVGIPYFFVELPTGEKLFGRIPKDRISSTNLQFGRIVLTDPRILNCPERADWHDCTDDEDEEANLTKQFRQMFSPYDDTE
;
A
#
# COMPACT_ATOMS: atom_id res chain seq x y z
N ALA A 1 3.86 5.67 -10.37
CA ALA A 1 4.43 4.54 -11.14
C ALA A 1 3.52 3.32 -11.01
N LEU A 2 3.72 2.27 -11.80
CA LEU A 2 3.09 0.96 -11.56
C LEU A 2 4.13 -0.01 -11.00
N PRO A 3 3.74 -0.95 -10.12
CA PRO A 3 4.61 -2.07 -9.76
C PRO A 3 4.79 -2.97 -10.98
N ARG A 4 5.94 -3.64 -11.11
CA ARG A 4 6.19 -4.62 -12.19
C ARG A 4 5.10 -5.68 -12.24
N VAL A 5 4.81 -6.26 -11.08
CA VAL A 5 3.69 -7.18 -10.91
C VAL A 5 2.60 -6.50 -10.09
N PRO A 6 1.56 -5.94 -10.70
CA PRO A 6 0.41 -5.43 -9.97
C PRO A 6 -0.42 -6.56 -9.34
N ILE A 7 -1.27 -6.21 -8.36
CA ILE A 7 -2.27 -7.14 -7.81
C ILE A 7 -3.53 -7.10 -8.69
N VAL A 8 -3.87 -5.89 -9.12
CA VAL A 8 -4.98 -5.55 -10.03
C VAL A 8 -4.48 -4.52 -11.04
N SER A 9 -5.10 -4.41 -12.20
CA SER A 9 -4.62 -3.59 -13.32
C SER A 9 -4.39 -2.11 -12.99
N ASP A 10 -5.06 -1.58 -11.97
CA ASP A 10 -4.95 -0.21 -11.51
C ASP A 10 -4.25 -0.06 -10.15
N HIS A 11 -3.46 -1.05 -9.73
CA HIS A 11 -2.54 -0.97 -8.60
C HIS A 11 -1.41 0.03 -8.90
N ALA A 12 -1.33 1.12 -8.16
CA ALA A 12 -0.32 2.16 -8.33
C ALA A 12 0.72 2.20 -7.20
N LEU A 13 1.87 2.82 -7.50
CA LEU A 13 2.90 3.20 -6.55
C LEU A 13 3.07 4.72 -6.52
N ILE A 14 3.06 5.30 -5.32
CA ILE A 14 3.59 6.64 -5.07
C ILE A 14 5.02 6.48 -4.54
N LEU A 15 5.98 7.08 -5.23
CA LEU A 15 7.41 6.96 -4.96
C LEU A 15 8.02 8.35 -4.79
N THR A 16 8.95 8.51 -3.83
CA THR A 16 9.74 9.73 -3.75
C THR A 16 10.96 9.66 -4.67
N ILE A 17 11.26 10.77 -5.36
CA ILE A 17 12.50 10.91 -6.13
C ILE A 17 13.71 10.98 -5.17
N GLY A 18 13.58 11.76 -4.09
CA GLY A 18 14.61 11.84 -3.05
C GLY A 18 14.77 10.55 -2.23
N HIS A 19 15.94 10.39 -1.60
CA HIS A 19 16.23 9.29 -0.66
C HIS A 19 15.53 9.51 0.69
N HIS A 20 14.20 9.37 0.71
CA HIS A 20 13.42 9.28 1.94
C HIS A 20 13.06 7.82 2.16
N GLN A 21 13.46 7.19 3.27
CA GLN A 21 13.24 5.74 3.43
C GLN A 21 11.78 5.38 3.74
N ASN A 22 11.04 6.27 4.39
CA ASN A 22 9.71 6.01 4.92
C ASN A 22 8.96 7.32 5.19
N TRP A 23 7.65 7.26 5.46
CA TRP A 23 6.82 8.45 5.71
C TRP A 23 7.39 9.40 6.77
N ILE A 24 7.88 8.84 7.88
CA ILE A 24 8.42 9.60 9.01
C ILE A 24 9.65 10.41 8.60
N ALA A 25 10.46 9.89 7.66
CA ALA A 25 11.64 10.57 7.14
C ALA A 25 11.34 11.57 6.00
N CYS A 26 10.11 11.62 5.50
CA CYS A 26 9.70 12.61 4.50
C CYS A 26 9.51 13.98 5.16
N PRO A 27 10.06 15.07 4.59
CA PRO A 27 9.74 16.43 5.02
C PRO A 27 8.32 16.81 4.60
N GLU A 28 7.79 17.86 5.23
CA GLU A 28 6.38 18.25 5.11
C GLU A 28 5.92 18.50 3.65
N TYR A 29 6.77 19.13 2.82
CA TYR A 29 6.43 19.38 1.43
C TYR A 29 6.28 18.08 0.62
N VAL A 30 7.09 17.05 0.92
CA VAL A 30 6.99 15.72 0.29
C VAL A 30 5.73 14.99 0.79
N ARG A 31 5.43 15.07 2.09
CA ARG A 31 4.19 14.50 2.65
C ARG A 31 2.96 15.12 2.02
N SER A 32 2.96 16.45 1.86
CA SER A 32 1.87 17.21 1.21
C SER A 32 1.64 16.74 -0.23
N GLU A 33 2.71 16.57 -1.01
CA GLU A 33 2.63 16.06 -2.39
C GLU A 33 2.08 14.62 -2.43
N ILE A 34 2.54 13.75 -1.53
CA ILE A 34 2.01 12.37 -1.42
C ILE A 34 0.51 12.37 -1.13
N GLU A 35 0.04 13.20 -0.19
CA GLU A 35 -1.40 13.30 0.13
C GLU A 35 -2.21 13.87 -1.02
N GLU A 36 -1.65 14.80 -1.80
CA GLU A 36 -2.30 15.32 -3.00
C GLU A 36 -2.50 14.21 -4.04
N TYR A 37 -1.47 13.41 -4.34
CA TYR A 37 -1.60 12.26 -5.23
C TYR A 37 -2.58 11.21 -4.69
N LYS A 38 -2.55 10.91 -3.39
CA LYS A 38 -3.56 10.04 -2.75
C LYS A 38 -4.97 10.57 -2.97
N SER A 39 -5.18 11.89 -2.82
CA SER A 39 -6.48 12.53 -3.04
C SER A 39 -6.97 12.40 -4.50
N ARG A 40 -6.08 12.62 -5.47
CA ARG A 40 -6.37 12.45 -6.91
C ARG A 40 -6.74 11.00 -7.23
N LEU A 41 -5.93 10.04 -6.78
CA LEU A 41 -6.20 8.60 -6.94
C LEU A 41 -7.52 8.18 -6.29
N LYS A 42 -7.81 8.70 -5.08
CA LYS A 42 -9.08 8.44 -4.39
C LYS A 42 -10.28 8.88 -5.21
N ARG A 43 -10.22 10.06 -5.85
CA ARG A 43 -11.30 10.54 -6.76
C ARG A 43 -11.43 9.63 -7.98
N MET A 44 -10.31 9.25 -8.60
CA MET A 44 -10.28 8.34 -9.74
C MET A 44 -10.94 7.00 -9.42
N TYR A 45 -10.55 6.35 -8.33
CA TYR A 45 -11.11 5.06 -7.93
C TYR A 45 -12.58 5.16 -7.52
N ALA A 46 -12.98 6.24 -6.84
CA ALA A 46 -14.38 6.45 -6.47
C ALA A 46 -15.30 6.54 -7.70
N ALA A 47 -14.86 7.19 -8.78
CA ALA A 47 -15.60 7.23 -10.04
C ALA A 47 -15.79 5.85 -10.70
N GLN A 48 -15.01 4.85 -10.29
CA GLN A 48 -15.06 3.47 -10.76
C GLN A 48 -15.78 2.53 -9.76
N GLY A 49 -16.41 3.05 -8.71
CA GLY A 49 -17.05 2.24 -7.67
C GLY A 49 -16.06 1.48 -6.77
N LYS A 50 -14.80 1.93 -6.74
CA LYS A 50 -13.72 1.36 -5.94
C LYS A 50 -13.33 2.30 -4.80
N VAL A 51 -12.66 1.74 -3.80
CA VAL A 51 -11.98 2.46 -2.73
C VAL A 51 -10.55 1.97 -2.65
N MET A 52 -9.64 2.78 -2.10
CA MET A 52 -8.23 2.39 -2.04
C MET A 52 -7.81 1.98 -0.64
N VAL A 53 -6.92 0.99 -0.59
CA VAL A 53 -6.08 0.66 0.56
C VAL A 53 -4.68 1.16 0.23
N THR A 54 -4.06 1.90 1.14
CA THR A 54 -2.66 2.32 0.97
C THR A 54 -1.79 1.74 2.05
N PHE A 55 -0.65 1.15 1.71
CA PHE A 55 0.27 0.64 2.71
C PHE A 55 1.72 0.91 2.35
N GLU A 56 2.52 1.14 3.38
CA GLU A 56 3.97 1.20 3.28
C GLU A 56 4.59 0.13 4.18
N ARG A 57 5.76 -0.34 3.76
CA ARG A 57 6.59 -1.25 4.53
C ARG A 57 7.97 -0.63 4.67
N ASN A 58 8.26 -0.08 5.83
CA ASN A 58 9.58 0.43 6.16
C ASN A 58 10.49 -0.73 6.58
N LEU A 59 11.02 -1.47 5.60
CA LEU A 59 12.00 -2.53 5.82
C LEU A 59 12.83 -2.75 4.56
N LYS A 60 14.15 -2.65 4.67
CA LYS A 60 15.12 -2.86 3.57
C LYS A 60 14.78 -2.01 2.32
N THR A 61 14.47 -0.72 2.51
CA THR A 61 14.17 0.21 1.41
C THR A 61 15.05 1.46 1.48
N GLN A 62 15.36 2.04 0.32
CA GLN A 62 16.09 3.31 0.19
C GLN A 62 15.17 4.48 -0.18
N HIS A 63 14.04 4.19 -0.82
CA HIS A 63 13.04 5.17 -1.26
C HIS A 63 11.69 4.85 -0.64
N TYR A 64 10.91 5.91 -0.40
CA TYR A 64 9.58 5.79 0.12
C TYR A 64 8.72 5.21 -0.99
N GLN A 65 8.02 4.13 -0.67
CA GLN A 65 7.16 3.44 -1.59
C GLN A 65 5.83 3.17 -0.90
N LEU A 66 4.81 3.94 -1.30
CA LEU A 66 3.44 3.71 -0.90
C LEU A 66 2.75 2.89 -1.99
N GLN A 67 2.26 1.73 -1.60
CA GLN A 67 1.44 0.87 -2.44
C GLN A 67 0.00 1.40 -2.35
N VAL A 68 -0.66 1.58 -3.50
CA VAL A 68 -2.03 2.08 -3.59
C VAL A 68 -2.84 1.04 -4.35
N VAL A 69 -3.60 0.23 -3.61
CA VAL A 69 -4.36 -0.89 -4.18
C VAL A 69 -5.85 -0.58 -4.08
N PRO A 70 -6.53 -0.41 -5.22
CA PRO A 70 -7.97 -0.27 -5.22
C PRO A 70 -8.65 -1.62 -5.00
N VAL A 71 -9.75 -1.59 -4.26
CA VAL A 71 -10.64 -2.73 -3.98
C VAL A 71 -12.09 -2.31 -4.26
N PRO A 72 -12.98 -3.24 -4.63
CA PRO A 72 -14.41 -2.95 -4.76
C PRO A 72 -14.97 -2.33 -3.47
N PHE A 73 -15.86 -1.32 -3.59
CA PHE A 73 -16.50 -0.73 -2.41
C PHE A 73 -17.23 -1.76 -1.54
N SER A 74 -17.79 -2.81 -2.15
CA SER A 74 -18.51 -3.89 -1.46
C SER A 74 -17.68 -4.64 -0.41
N VAL A 75 -16.35 -4.70 -0.57
CA VAL A 75 -15.44 -5.41 0.36
C VAL A 75 -14.76 -4.47 1.36
N ALA A 76 -15.04 -3.16 1.32
CA ALA A 76 -14.34 -2.16 2.12
C ALA A 76 -14.42 -2.43 3.63
N ALA A 77 -15.53 -3.00 4.11
CA ALA A 77 -15.74 -3.34 5.51
C ALA A 77 -14.89 -4.53 5.97
N GLU A 78 -14.55 -5.45 5.06
CA GLU A 78 -13.78 -6.67 5.37
C GLU A 78 -12.30 -6.37 5.55
N VAL A 79 -11.76 -5.41 4.79
CA VAL A 79 -10.31 -5.12 4.71
C VAL A 79 -9.67 -5.02 6.09
N LYS A 80 -10.28 -4.27 7.02
CA LYS A 80 -9.75 -4.10 8.37
C LYS A 80 -9.60 -5.42 9.11
N GLN A 81 -10.64 -6.25 9.06
CA GLN A 81 -10.69 -7.50 9.80
C GLN A 81 -9.64 -8.48 9.26
N VAL A 82 -9.50 -8.59 7.94
CA VAL A 82 -8.48 -9.44 7.30
C VAL A 82 -7.07 -9.01 7.71
N PHE A 83 -6.77 -7.70 7.69
CA PHE A 83 -5.46 -7.21 8.13
C PHE A 83 -5.17 -7.57 9.58
N LEU A 84 -6.13 -7.37 10.49
CA LEU A 84 -5.96 -7.70 11.91
C LEU A 84 -5.74 -9.20 12.11
N GLU A 85 -6.59 -10.04 11.51
CA GLU A 85 -6.51 -11.50 11.63
C GLU A 85 -5.20 -12.07 11.10
N LEU A 86 -4.81 -11.71 9.88
CA LEU A 86 -3.57 -12.22 9.28
C LEU A 86 -2.35 -11.63 9.96
N SER A 87 -2.40 -10.39 10.45
CA SER A 87 -1.27 -9.82 11.19
C SER A 87 -0.98 -10.53 12.51
N ALA A 88 -2.03 -11.02 13.19
CA ALA A 88 -1.94 -11.65 14.51
C ALA A 88 -1.67 -13.16 14.44
N ASN A 89 -2.25 -13.85 13.45
CA ASN A 89 -2.30 -15.32 13.44
C ASN A 89 -1.40 -15.99 12.40
N ALA A 90 -0.83 -15.23 11.45
CA ALA A 90 -0.01 -15.82 10.40
C ALA A 90 1.49 -15.77 10.75
N ASP A 91 2.18 -16.90 10.60
CA ASP A 91 3.63 -17.00 10.80
C ASP A 91 4.43 -16.12 9.83
N PHE A 92 3.87 -15.86 8.65
CA PHE A 92 4.46 -14.97 7.65
C PHE A 92 4.27 -13.48 7.97
N SER A 93 3.46 -13.14 8.98
CA SER A 93 3.22 -11.75 9.35
C SER A 93 4.49 -11.08 9.88
N PRO A 94 4.85 -9.88 9.36
CA PRO A 94 6.00 -9.12 9.85
C PRO A 94 5.82 -8.67 11.31
N CYS A 95 4.58 -8.37 11.70
CA CYS A 95 4.22 -7.80 12.98
C CYS A 95 2.70 -7.85 13.21
N GLU A 96 2.28 -7.90 14.47
CA GLU A 96 0.89 -7.68 14.84
C GLU A 96 0.50 -6.22 14.56
N LEU A 97 -0.60 -6.00 13.84
CA LEU A 97 -1.12 -4.67 13.54
C LEU A 97 -2.14 -4.24 14.58
N LYS A 98 -2.09 -2.95 14.97
CA LYS A 98 -3.02 -2.36 15.93
C LYS A 98 -3.60 -1.06 15.36
N PRO A 99 -4.86 -0.73 15.67
CA PRO A 99 -5.44 0.56 15.29
C PRO A 99 -4.64 1.72 15.86
N VAL A 100 -4.34 2.69 15.01
CA VAL A 100 -3.77 3.97 15.42
C VAL A 100 -4.92 4.88 15.88
N PRO A 101 -4.83 5.51 17.07
CA PRO A 101 -5.85 6.45 17.52
C PRO A 101 -6.08 7.57 16.50
N ARG A 102 -7.33 8.06 16.42
CA ARG A 102 -7.66 9.16 15.53
C ARG A 102 -6.83 10.39 15.88
N ARG A 103 -6.33 11.10 14.86
CA ARG A 103 -5.50 12.32 14.98
C ARG A 103 -4.10 12.09 15.56
N THR A 104 -3.67 10.85 15.70
CA THR A 104 -2.27 10.54 16.03
C THR A 104 -1.47 10.44 14.74
N GLU A 105 -0.40 11.22 14.66
CA GLU A 105 0.53 11.17 13.54
C GLU A 105 1.52 9.99 13.69
N LEU A 106 2.05 9.52 12.57
CA LEU A 106 2.88 8.32 12.55
C LEU A 106 4.23 8.51 13.28
N ASP A 107 4.72 9.74 13.31
CA ASP A 107 5.93 10.16 14.03
C ASP A 107 5.74 10.18 15.56
N GLU A 108 4.51 10.26 16.06
CA GLU A 108 4.20 10.11 17.47
C GLU A 108 4.31 8.63 17.93
N VAL A 109 4.00 7.69 17.04
CA VAL A 109 3.98 6.24 17.37
C VAL A 109 5.24 5.49 16.95
N CYS A 110 6.10 6.11 16.15
CA CYS A 110 7.32 5.49 15.64
C CYS A 110 8.43 6.52 15.40
N ARG A 111 9.69 6.08 15.56
CA ARG A 111 10.86 6.93 15.31
C ARG A 111 11.59 6.47 14.05
N VAL A 112 12.32 7.39 13.43
CA VAL A 112 13.21 7.10 12.29
C VAL A 112 14.16 5.95 12.66
N GLY A 113 14.38 5.04 11.72
CA GLY A 113 15.25 3.87 11.89
C GLY A 113 14.59 2.64 12.54
N ILE A 114 13.33 2.73 12.97
CA ILE A 114 12.55 1.58 13.44
C ILE A 114 11.78 0.99 12.27
N PRO A 115 11.98 -0.29 11.91
CA PRO A 115 11.18 -0.93 10.86
C PRO A 115 9.71 -1.11 11.27
N TYR A 116 8.80 -0.91 10.33
CA TYR A 116 7.35 -1.00 10.58
C TYR A 116 6.56 -1.39 9.32
N PHE A 117 5.32 -1.80 9.56
CA PHE A 117 4.27 -1.90 8.56
C PHE A 117 3.14 -0.92 8.93
N PHE A 118 2.67 -0.17 7.94
CA PHE A 118 1.60 0.81 8.11
C PHE A 118 0.60 0.68 6.96
N VAL A 119 -0.68 0.71 7.29
CA VAL A 119 -1.77 0.66 6.32
C VAL A 119 -2.85 1.67 6.67
N GLU A 120 -3.31 2.41 5.67
CA GLU A 120 -4.53 3.20 5.72
C GLU A 120 -5.64 2.45 4.99
N LEU A 121 -6.76 2.30 5.70
CA LEU A 121 -7.92 1.54 5.27
C LEU A 121 -8.88 2.45 4.48
N PRO A 122 -9.80 1.86 3.69
CA PRO A 122 -10.80 2.62 2.93
C PRO A 122 -11.66 3.56 3.79
N THR A 123 -11.87 3.19 5.06
CA THR A 123 -12.62 3.94 6.06
C THR A 123 -11.88 5.17 6.60
N GLY A 124 -10.59 5.34 6.26
CA GLY A 124 -9.69 6.34 6.83
C GLY A 124 -9.06 5.91 8.15
N GLU A 125 -9.40 4.73 8.66
CA GLU A 125 -8.71 4.13 9.81
C GLU A 125 -7.28 3.72 9.43
N LYS A 126 -6.38 3.83 10.40
CA LYS A 126 -4.96 3.51 10.24
C LYS A 126 -4.61 2.31 11.12
N LEU A 127 -3.86 1.35 10.59
CA LEU A 127 -3.27 0.26 11.37
C LEU A 127 -1.75 0.33 11.29
N PHE A 128 -1.09 0.00 12.40
CA PHE A 128 0.35 0.10 12.52
C PHE A 128 0.93 -1.06 13.33
N GLY A 129 2.11 -1.52 12.93
CA GLY A 129 2.90 -2.50 13.70
C GLY A 129 4.39 -2.28 13.49
N ARG A 130 5.16 -2.33 14.58
CA ARG A 130 6.63 -2.32 14.51
C ARG A 130 7.11 -3.73 14.18
N ILE A 131 8.06 -3.85 13.26
CA ILE A 131 8.65 -5.14 12.90
C ILE A 131 9.74 -5.48 13.94
N PRO A 132 9.56 -6.55 14.74
CA PRO A 132 10.55 -6.95 15.72
C PRO A 132 11.91 -7.28 15.09
N LYS A 133 13.01 -7.00 15.80
CA LYS A 133 14.37 -7.19 15.27
C LYS A 133 14.64 -8.65 14.87
N ASP A 134 14.14 -9.59 15.65
CA ASP A 134 14.22 -11.03 15.44
C ASP A 134 13.42 -11.50 14.21
N ARG A 135 12.42 -10.72 13.76
CA ARG A 135 11.64 -11.02 12.55
C ARG A 135 12.20 -10.40 11.28
N ILE A 136 13.17 -9.47 11.35
CA ILE A 136 13.67 -8.73 10.18
C ILE A 136 14.23 -9.64 9.07
N SER A 137 14.87 -10.75 9.43
CA SER A 137 15.47 -11.69 8.46
C SER A 137 14.44 -12.61 7.81
N SER A 138 13.39 -12.99 8.52
CA SER A 138 12.33 -13.92 8.08
C SER A 138 11.04 -13.23 7.62
N THR A 139 10.96 -11.90 7.76
CA THR A 139 9.77 -11.13 7.39
C THR A 139 9.41 -11.35 5.92
N ASN A 140 8.17 -11.75 5.69
CA ASN A 140 7.62 -11.78 4.34
C ASN A 140 7.33 -10.36 3.87
N LEU A 141 8.10 -9.89 2.89
CA LEU A 141 7.94 -8.55 2.30
C LEU A 141 6.59 -8.40 1.57
N GLN A 142 5.94 -9.51 1.20
CA GLN A 142 4.67 -9.52 0.46
C GLN A 142 3.44 -9.50 1.36
N PHE A 143 3.58 -9.35 2.68
CA PHE A 143 2.45 -9.39 3.61
C PHE A 143 1.23 -8.55 3.17
N GLY A 144 1.45 -7.29 2.79
CA GLY A 144 0.37 -6.42 2.31
C GLY A 144 -0.33 -6.95 1.05
N ARG A 145 0.42 -7.58 0.13
CA ARG A 145 -0.16 -8.24 -1.05
C ARG A 145 -0.98 -9.46 -0.65
N ILE A 146 -0.39 -10.36 0.16
CA ILE A 146 -1.02 -11.60 0.63
C ILE A 146 -2.39 -11.29 1.27
N VAL A 147 -2.44 -10.26 2.13
CA VAL A 147 -3.68 -9.80 2.75
C VAL A 147 -4.70 -9.38 1.70
N LEU A 148 -4.31 -8.54 0.74
CA LEU A 148 -5.24 -7.99 -0.24
C LEU A 148 -5.72 -9.03 -1.27
N THR A 149 -4.92 -10.06 -1.53
CA THR A 149 -5.30 -11.19 -2.39
C THR A 149 -6.24 -12.20 -1.71
N ASP A 150 -6.52 -12.03 -0.40
CA ASP A 150 -7.44 -12.90 0.35
C ASP A 150 -8.80 -13.02 -0.37
N PRO A 151 -9.44 -14.21 -0.36
CA PRO A 151 -10.74 -14.44 -0.98
C PRO A 151 -11.86 -13.46 -0.57
N ARG A 152 -11.74 -12.84 0.61
CA ARG A 152 -12.70 -11.84 1.10
C ARG A 152 -12.52 -10.45 0.50
N ILE A 153 -11.40 -10.18 -0.17
CA ILE A 153 -11.06 -8.84 -0.69
C ILE A 153 -10.98 -8.85 -2.22
N LEU A 154 -9.88 -9.35 -2.80
CA LEU A 154 -9.69 -9.38 -4.26
C LEU A 154 -9.82 -10.79 -4.86
N ASN A 155 -9.68 -11.83 -4.04
CA ASN A 155 -9.80 -13.22 -4.46
C ASN A 155 -8.90 -13.57 -5.67
N CYS A 156 -7.63 -13.21 -5.57
CA CYS A 156 -6.60 -13.49 -6.58
C CYS A 156 -5.31 -14.04 -5.91
N PRO A 157 -5.40 -15.22 -5.25
CA PRO A 157 -4.28 -15.79 -4.49
C PRO A 157 -3.02 -16.02 -5.32
N GLU A 158 -3.14 -16.21 -6.63
CA GLU A 158 -2.03 -16.34 -7.57
C GLU A 158 -1.18 -15.05 -7.68
N ARG A 159 -1.71 -13.89 -7.28
CA ARG A 159 -1.00 -12.59 -7.28
C ARG A 159 -0.30 -12.29 -5.96
N ALA A 160 -0.37 -13.21 -4.98
CA ALA A 160 0.14 -13.03 -3.62
C ALA A 160 1.67 -12.98 -3.55
N ASP A 161 2.35 -13.86 -4.31
CA ASP A 161 3.80 -13.78 -4.53
C ASP A 161 4.08 -13.18 -5.91
N TRP A 162 4.93 -12.16 -5.94
CA TRP A 162 5.32 -11.51 -7.18
C TRP A 162 6.37 -12.34 -7.95
N HIS A 163 7.12 -13.23 -7.28
CA HIS A 163 8.11 -14.06 -7.97
C HIS A 163 7.46 -15.06 -8.92
N ASP A 164 6.23 -15.48 -8.60
CA ASP A 164 5.45 -16.43 -9.39
C ASP A 164 4.65 -15.74 -10.52
N CYS A 165 4.70 -14.40 -10.57
CA CYS A 165 4.03 -13.63 -11.60
C CYS A 165 5.06 -13.13 -12.62
N THR A 166 4.98 -13.63 -13.84
CA THR A 166 5.71 -13.11 -15.00
C THR A 166 4.71 -12.52 -15.97
N ASP A 167 4.32 -11.26 -15.76
CA ASP A 167 3.64 -10.49 -16.81
C ASP A 167 4.71 -10.13 -17.87
N ASP A 168 4.38 -10.19 -19.16
CA ASP A 168 5.32 -9.84 -20.24
C ASP A 168 5.41 -8.31 -20.41
N GLU A 169 6.52 -7.82 -20.97
CA GLU A 169 6.80 -6.37 -21.09
C GLU A 169 5.69 -5.61 -21.84
N ASP A 170 5.08 -6.26 -22.83
CA ASP A 170 3.95 -5.71 -23.60
C ASP A 170 2.69 -5.50 -22.74
N GLU A 171 2.43 -6.40 -21.79
CA GLU A 171 1.30 -6.28 -20.86
C GLU A 171 1.54 -5.14 -19.87
N GLU A 172 2.75 -5.03 -19.30
CA GLU A 172 3.14 -3.92 -18.43
C GLU A 172 3.01 -2.56 -19.14
N ALA A 173 3.43 -2.49 -20.41
CA ALA A 173 3.33 -1.28 -21.23
C ALA A 173 1.86 -0.89 -21.48
N ASN A 174 1.01 -1.87 -21.77
CA ASN A 174 -0.42 -1.65 -21.98
C ASN A 174 -1.13 -1.19 -20.70
N LEU A 175 -0.83 -1.81 -19.55
CA LEU A 175 -1.34 -1.39 -18.24
C LEU A 175 -0.94 0.04 -17.92
N THR A 176 0.31 0.41 -18.19
CA THR A 176 0.80 1.79 -18.02
C THR A 176 0.02 2.77 -18.89
N LYS A 177 -0.23 2.43 -20.16
CA LYS A 177 -1.00 3.27 -21.08
C LYS A 177 -2.44 3.45 -20.60
N GLN A 178 -3.10 2.38 -20.18
CA GLN A 178 -4.46 2.41 -19.65
C GLN A 178 -4.54 3.25 -18.37
N PHE A 179 -3.59 3.06 -17.45
CA PHE A 179 -3.53 3.84 -16.22
C PHE A 179 -3.39 5.34 -16.49
N ARG A 180 -2.49 5.73 -17.41
CA ARG A 180 -2.34 7.14 -17.81
C ARG A 180 -3.64 7.73 -18.34
N GLN A 181 -4.37 6.98 -19.17
CA GLN A 181 -5.66 7.42 -19.69
C GLN A 181 -6.71 7.58 -18.58
N MET A 182 -6.77 6.62 -17.64
CA MET A 182 -7.67 6.68 -16.50
C MET A 182 -7.35 7.84 -15.55
N PHE A 183 -6.06 8.12 -15.33
CA PHE A 183 -5.60 9.13 -14.37
C PHE A 183 -5.60 10.54 -14.94
N SER A 184 -5.46 10.71 -16.27
CA SER A 184 -5.37 12.02 -16.94
C SER A 184 -6.42 13.06 -16.51
N PRO A 185 -7.71 12.72 -16.32
CA PRO A 185 -8.72 13.70 -15.85
C PRO A 185 -8.54 14.18 -14.40
N TYR A 186 -7.63 13.56 -13.65
CA TYR A 186 -7.36 13.84 -12.24
C TYR A 186 -5.95 14.39 -12.01
N ASP A 187 -5.17 14.53 -13.09
CA ASP A 187 -3.77 14.92 -13.03
C ASP A 187 -3.62 16.42 -13.33
N ASP A 188 -3.65 17.22 -12.25
CA ASP A 188 -3.56 18.69 -12.33
C ASP A 188 -2.10 19.20 -12.22
N THR A 189 -1.09 18.32 -12.32
CA THR A 189 0.32 18.73 -12.38
C THR A 189 0.68 19.10 -13.82
N GLU A 190 0.49 20.37 -14.16
CA GLU A 190 1.23 21.04 -15.25
C GLU A 190 2.57 21.58 -14.76
#